data_AF-A0A510JMM2-F1
#
_entry.id   AF-A0A510JMM2-F1
#
_cell.length_a   1.000
_cell.length_b   1.000
_cell.length_c   1.000
_cell.angle_alpha   90.00
_cell.angle_beta   90.00
_cell.angle_gamma   90.00
#
_symmetry.space_group_name_H-M   'P 1'
#
loop_
_entity.id
_entity.type
_entity.pdbx_description
1 polymer ?
#
loop_
_entity_poly.entity_id
_entity_poly.type
_entity_poly.pdbx_seq_one_letter_code
_entity_poly.pdbx_strand_id
1 'polypeptide(L)'
;MAKKKAEDIKLTLTDEEREGLDNEGVKRVLTNKAILNVAKEYKFSDEEKEEFEYFFTNEKHKFFVAKLIEDKISVNENDVTKLYTDNKANFDAQNIPFSQAREIIQRDLLNQQVAMLEAEELNKLIEGMEDKIEITKKEVLFSKGDAEVLKTLIVGKVISKKIADDKFEEQEQNKKDLEVIRDNVYINYYLDLEVRKNVKVTQEEVAEIYENEKAKLGNVTPNSAYQQIANSLLNNRAVEERNNLINKIIEDYKIDEVAKEYAEAE
;
A
#
# COMPACT_ATOMS: atom_id res chain seq x y z
N MET A 1 32.86 -1.35 12.75
CA MET A 1 32.42 0.05 12.67
C MET A 1 31.36 0.27 13.73
N ALA A 2 31.50 1.28 14.58
CA ALA A 2 30.45 1.63 15.53
C ALA A 2 29.22 2.13 14.76
N LYS A 3 28.02 1.61 15.05
CA LYS A 3 26.78 2.17 14.53
C LYS A 3 26.65 3.60 15.05
N LYS A 4 26.41 4.57 14.17
CA LYS A 4 26.01 5.93 14.59
C LYS A 4 24.70 5.82 15.37
N LYS A 5 24.50 6.65 16.40
CA LYS A 5 23.19 6.72 17.06
C LYS A 5 22.21 7.41 16.11
N ALA A 6 20.92 7.08 16.21
CA ALA A 6 19.88 7.71 15.40
C ALA A 6 19.93 9.26 15.51
N GLU A 7 20.17 9.76 16.72
CA GLU A 7 20.37 11.19 17.02
C GLU A 7 21.55 11.85 16.29
N ASP A 8 22.54 11.07 15.82
CA ASP A 8 23.72 11.59 15.11
C ASP A 8 23.47 11.68 13.58
N ILE A 9 22.32 11.23 13.08
CA ILE A 9 21.95 11.26 11.66
C ILE A 9 21.15 12.55 11.41
N LYS A 10 21.80 13.54 10.78
CA LYS A 10 21.11 14.76 10.34
C LYS A 10 20.23 14.44 9.13
N LEU A 11 18.92 14.33 9.33
CA LEU A 11 17.94 14.23 8.26
C LEU A 11 17.81 15.58 7.56
N THR A 12 17.75 15.54 6.23
CA THR A 12 17.54 16.74 5.40
C THR A 12 16.56 16.44 4.27
N LEU A 13 15.79 17.46 3.91
CA LEU A 13 14.97 17.49 2.70
C LEU A 13 15.67 18.28 1.59
N THR A 14 15.54 17.83 0.35
CA THR A 14 15.87 18.64 -0.83
C THR A 14 14.78 19.68 -1.10
N ASP A 15 15.05 20.66 -1.97
CA ASP A 15 14.06 21.66 -2.37
C ASP A 15 12.85 20.99 -3.06
N GLU A 16 13.10 20.00 -3.93
CA GLU A 16 12.05 19.20 -4.58
C GLU A 16 11.19 18.43 -3.57
N GLU A 17 11.78 17.89 -2.51
CA GLU A 17 11.05 17.17 -1.46
C GLU A 17 10.22 18.09 -0.56
N ARG A 18 10.52 19.39 -0.54
CA ARG A 18 9.79 20.40 0.24
C ARG A 18 8.68 21.08 -0.57
N GLU A 19 8.75 21.03 -1.90
CA GLU A 19 7.87 21.79 -2.77
C GLU A 19 6.39 21.51 -2.48
N GLY A 20 5.62 22.56 -2.17
CA GLY A 20 4.19 22.47 -1.90
C GLY A 20 3.80 21.83 -0.57
N LEU A 21 4.76 21.51 0.31
CA LEU A 21 4.48 20.96 1.64
C LEU A 21 4.25 22.06 2.67
N ASP A 22 3.26 21.85 3.53
CA ASP A 22 3.12 22.58 4.79
C ASP A 22 4.00 21.95 5.88
N ASN A 23 3.98 22.54 7.08
CA ASN A 23 4.76 22.06 8.22
C ASN A 23 4.44 20.59 8.58
N GLU A 24 3.18 20.16 8.45
CA GLU A 24 2.81 18.76 8.69
C GLU A 24 3.34 17.84 7.59
N GLY A 25 3.30 18.28 6.34
CA GLY A 25 3.88 17.61 5.19
C GLY A 25 5.39 17.40 5.36
N VAL A 26 6.13 18.43 5.77
CA VAL A 26 7.57 18.36 6.07
C VAL A 26 7.83 17.32 7.16
N LYS A 27 7.09 17.39 8.28
CA LYS A 27 7.22 16.43 9.38
C LYS A 27 6.96 14.99 8.90
N ARG A 28 5.95 14.78 8.05
CA ARG A 28 5.61 13.47 7.50
C ARG A 28 6.74 12.92 6.61
N VAL A 29 7.31 13.74 5.73
CA VAL A 29 8.43 13.29 4.86
C VAL A 29 9.66 12.96 5.69
N LEU A 30 10.01 13.79 6.68
CA LEU A 30 11.12 13.51 7.60
C LEU A 30 10.89 12.21 8.38
N THR A 31 9.67 11.98 8.86
CA THR A 31 9.30 10.74 9.56
C THR A 31 9.48 9.53 8.65
N ASN A 32 9.02 9.59 7.39
CA ASN A 32 9.20 8.50 6.42
C ASN A 32 10.68 8.23 6.14
N LYS A 33 11.51 9.27 5.98
CA LYS A 33 12.97 9.11 5.83
C LYS A 33 13.62 8.46 7.05
N ALA A 34 13.18 8.82 8.25
CA ALA A 34 13.66 8.20 9.48
C ALA A 34 13.31 6.71 9.53
N ILE A 35 12.04 6.37 9.26
CA ILE A 35 11.60 4.96 9.20
C ILE A 35 12.38 4.19 8.14
N LEU A 36 12.58 4.77 6.96
CA LEU A 36 13.35 4.17 5.88
C LEU A 36 14.80 3.87 6.30
N ASN A 37 15.44 4.81 7.00
CA ASN A 37 16.80 4.59 7.51
C ASN A 37 16.86 3.41 8.49
N VAL A 38 15.90 3.35 9.43
CA VAL A 38 15.79 2.23 10.37
C VAL A 38 15.52 0.92 9.63
N ALA A 39 14.59 0.92 8.68
CA ALA A 39 14.24 -0.25 7.88
C ALA A 39 15.43 -0.77 7.05
N LYS A 40 16.21 0.12 6.42
CA LYS A 40 17.42 -0.25 5.66
C LYS A 40 18.54 -0.79 6.54
N GLU A 41 18.59 -0.41 7.83
CA GLU A 41 19.52 -0.98 8.80
C GLU A 41 19.05 -2.30 9.42
N TYR A 42 17.76 -2.61 9.31
CA TYR A 42 17.18 -3.84 9.84
C TYR A 42 17.70 -5.06 9.06
N LYS A 43 18.06 -6.11 9.80
CA LYS A 43 18.59 -7.35 9.22
C LYS A 43 17.47 -8.37 9.04
N PHE A 44 16.86 -8.36 7.85
CA PHE A 44 15.87 -9.38 7.49
C PHE A 44 16.46 -10.80 7.51
N SER A 45 15.70 -11.76 8.03
CA SER A 45 15.93 -13.19 7.79
C SER A 45 15.79 -13.51 6.31
N ASP A 46 16.20 -14.70 5.88
CA ASP A 46 16.09 -15.08 4.48
C ASP A 46 14.62 -15.24 4.05
N GLU A 47 13.75 -15.72 4.95
CA GLU A 47 12.30 -15.76 4.73
C GLU A 47 11.69 -14.34 4.65
N GLU A 48 12.11 -13.42 5.52
CA GLU A 48 11.65 -12.03 5.51
C GLU A 48 12.08 -11.32 4.21
N LYS A 49 13.27 -11.63 3.68
CA LYS A 49 13.71 -11.14 2.36
C LYS A 49 12.88 -11.70 1.21
N GLU A 50 12.55 -12.99 1.22
CA GLU A 50 11.66 -13.58 0.22
C GLU A 50 10.29 -12.89 0.23
N GLU A 51 9.74 -12.61 1.41
CA GLU A 51 8.46 -11.91 1.58
C GLU A 51 8.55 -10.45 1.10
N PHE A 52 9.62 -9.74 1.45
CA PHE A 52 9.89 -8.37 0.97
C PHE A 52 9.96 -8.31 -0.56
N GLU A 53 10.76 -9.17 -1.19
CA GLU A 53 10.92 -9.17 -2.65
C GLU A 53 9.62 -9.56 -3.36
N TYR A 54 8.78 -10.40 -2.75
CA TYR A 54 7.43 -10.68 -3.24
C TYR A 54 6.58 -9.40 -3.25
N PHE A 55 6.54 -8.64 -2.15
CA PHE A 55 5.79 -7.37 -2.10
C PHE A 55 6.32 -6.35 -3.10
N PHE A 56 7.65 -6.18 -3.20
CA PHE A 56 8.25 -5.26 -4.15
C PHE A 56 7.96 -5.66 -5.60
N THR A 57 8.03 -6.96 -5.91
CA THR A 57 7.72 -7.48 -7.24
C THR A 57 6.26 -7.19 -7.63
N ASN A 58 5.32 -7.36 -6.71
CA ASN A 58 3.91 -7.05 -6.96
C ASN A 58 3.67 -5.56 -7.23
N GLU A 59 4.28 -4.66 -6.42
CA GLU A 59 4.14 -3.21 -6.65
C GLU A 59 4.80 -2.79 -7.97
N LYS A 60 5.95 -3.40 -8.31
CA LYS A 60 6.58 -3.22 -9.62
C LYS A 60 5.67 -3.66 -10.77
N HIS A 61 4.96 -4.78 -10.65
CA HIS A 61 4.01 -5.23 -11.68
C HIS A 61 2.87 -4.22 -11.86
N LYS A 62 2.29 -3.72 -10.77
CA LYS A 62 1.25 -2.68 -10.83
C LYS A 62 1.77 -1.42 -11.51
N PHE A 63 2.97 -0.96 -11.15
CA PHE A 63 3.58 0.22 -11.76
C PHE A 63 3.82 0.03 -13.26
N PHE A 64 4.32 -1.13 -13.67
CA PHE A 64 4.51 -1.44 -15.08
C PHE A 64 3.20 -1.38 -15.87
N VAL A 65 2.14 -2.03 -15.36
CA VAL A 65 0.83 -2.03 -16.01
C VAL A 65 0.25 -0.60 -16.06
N ALA A 66 0.40 0.17 -14.98
CA ALA A 66 -0.01 1.58 -14.95
C ALA A 66 0.69 2.39 -16.06
N LYS A 67 2.00 2.18 -16.28
CA LYS A 67 2.74 2.83 -17.37
C LYS A 67 2.27 2.42 -18.77
N LEU A 68 1.76 1.19 -18.96
CA LEU A 68 1.19 0.77 -20.24
C LEU A 68 -0.16 1.42 -20.58
N ILE A 69 -0.87 1.94 -19.56
CA ILE A 69 -2.20 2.53 -19.72
C ILE A 69 -2.23 4.05 -19.50
N GLU A 70 -1.17 4.65 -18.96
CA GLU A 70 -1.07 6.07 -18.61
C GLU A 70 -1.58 6.98 -19.74
N ASP A 71 -1.10 6.75 -20.96
CA ASP A 71 -1.44 7.55 -22.15
C ASP A 71 -2.85 7.26 -22.72
N LYS A 72 -3.53 6.23 -22.21
CA LYS A 72 -4.86 5.78 -22.67
C LYS A 72 -5.99 6.28 -21.77
N ILE A 73 -5.66 6.79 -20.59
CA ILE A 73 -6.63 7.30 -19.63
C ILE A 73 -7.16 8.66 -20.10
N SER A 74 -8.48 8.79 -20.20
CA SER A 74 -9.15 10.02 -20.58
C SER A 74 -10.60 10.00 -20.11
N VAL A 75 -10.96 10.95 -19.23
CA VAL A 75 -12.32 11.13 -18.73
C VAL A 75 -12.98 12.27 -19.49
N ASN A 76 -14.15 12.00 -20.07
CA ASN A 76 -14.91 12.95 -20.87
C ASN A 76 -15.90 13.75 -20.01
N GLU A 77 -15.85 15.08 -20.08
CA GLU A 77 -16.75 15.97 -19.35
C GLU A 77 -18.24 15.77 -19.71
N ASN A 78 -18.53 15.33 -20.94
CA ASN A 78 -19.89 15.01 -21.36
C ASN A 78 -20.46 13.82 -20.58
N ASP A 79 -19.64 12.82 -20.30
CA ASP A 79 -20.05 11.64 -19.52
C ASP A 79 -20.27 12.01 -18.05
N VAL A 80 -19.43 12.89 -17.50
CA VAL A 80 -19.61 13.46 -16.16
C VAL A 80 -20.94 14.21 -16.05
N THR A 81 -21.22 15.10 -17.01
CA THR A 81 -22.45 15.88 -17.05
C THR A 81 -23.70 14.99 -17.18
N LYS A 82 -23.61 13.95 -18.02
CA LYS A 82 -24.69 12.98 -18.21
C LYS A 82 -24.97 12.20 -16.92
N LEU A 83 -23.94 11.62 -16.30
CA LEU A 83 -24.08 10.87 -15.05
C LEU A 83 -24.61 11.74 -13.90
N TYR A 84 -24.18 13.01 -13.82
CA TYR A 84 -24.74 13.94 -12.85
C TYR A 84 -26.23 14.16 -13.09
N THR A 85 -26.62 14.41 -14.35
CA THR A 85 -28.03 14.65 -14.70
C THR A 85 -28.90 13.42 -14.39
N ASP A 86 -28.42 12.22 -14.75
CA ASP A 86 -29.11 10.96 -14.52
C ASP A 86 -29.26 10.65 -13.02
N ASN A 87 -28.33 11.10 -12.17
CA ASN A 87 -28.32 10.84 -10.73
C ASN A 87 -28.66 12.08 -9.87
N LYS A 88 -29.13 13.18 -10.48
CA LYS A 88 -29.32 14.46 -9.80
C LYS A 88 -30.19 14.33 -8.55
N ALA A 89 -31.28 13.57 -8.63
CA ALA A 89 -32.18 13.34 -7.50
C ALA A 89 -31.47 12.70 -6.29
N ASN A 90 -30.49 11.83 -6.51
CA ASN A 90 -29.72 11.18 -5.45
C ASN A 90 -28.72 12.15 -4.80
N PHE A 91 -28.10 13.04 -5.58
CA PHE A 91 -27.22 14.09 -5.06
C PHE A 91 -28.02 15.15 -4.29
N ASP A 92 -29.15 15.58 -4.83
CA ASP A 92 -30.07 16.52 -4.17
C ASP A 92 -30.55 15.96 -2.82
N ALA A 93 -30.96 14.69 -2.79
CA ALA A 93 -31.40 14.02 -1.55
C ALA A 93 -30.29 13.93 -0.47
N GLN A 94 -29.02 13.95 -0.88
CA GLN A 94 -27.85 13.93 0.01
C GLN A 94 -27.27 15.32 0.29
N ASN A 95 -27.90 16.39 -0.24
CA ASN A 95 -27.38 17.77 -0.19
C ASN A 95 -25.95 17.91 -0.77
N ILE A 96 -25.60 17.10 -1.75
CA ILE A 96 -24.28 17.16 -2.41
C ILE A 96 -24.34 18.21 -3.53
N PRO A 97 -23.55 19.31 -3.46
CA PRO A 97 -23.52 20.31 -4.51
C PRO A 97 -22.87 19.80 -5.79
N PHE A 98 -23.19 20.42 -6.92
CA PHE A 98 -22.68 20.01 -8.24
C PHE A 98 -21.15 19.90 -8.30
N SER A 99 -20.41 20.81 -7.69
CA SER A 99 -18.93 20.77 -7.68
C SER A 99 -18.39 19.48 -7.05
N GLN A 100 -18.95 19.08 -5.90
CA GLN A 100 -18.58 17.83 -5.23
C GLN A 100 -19.07 16.61 -6.00
N ALA A 101 -20.29 16.63 -6.53
CA ALA A 101 -20.82 15.55 -7.34
C ALA A 101 -19.96 15.32 -8.60
N ARG A 102 -19.50 16.40 -9.24
CA ARG A 102 -18.60 16.36 -10.40
C ARG A 102 -17.29 15.66 -10.07
N GLU A 103 -16.65 16.02 -8.97
CA GLU A 103 -15.40 15.39 -8.51
C GLU A 103 -15.58 13.89 -8.21
N ILE A 104 -16.68 13.53 -7.54
CA ILE A 104 -17.03 12.13 -7.24
C ILE A 104 -17.18 11.34 -8.54
N ILE A 105 -18.01 11.82 -9.46
CA ILE A 105 -18.27 11.16 -10.74
C ILE A 105 -16.99 11.04 -11.56
N GLN A 106 -16.18 12.10 -11.62
CA GLN A 106 -14.94 12.09 -12.38
C GLN A 106 -13.96 11.05 -11.85
N ARG A 107 -13.81 10.97 -10.51
CA ARG A 107 -12.97 9.94 -9.87
C ARG A 107 -13.50 8.53 -10.13
N ASP A 108 -14.81 8.33 -10.04
CA ASP A 108 -15.41 7.01 -10.23
C ASP A 108 -15.26 6.54 -11.69
N LEU A 109 -15.48 7.44 -12.66
CA LEU A 109 -15.22 7.19 -14.08
C LEU A 109 -13.74 6.86 -14.35
N LEU A 110 -12.83 7.62 -13.75
CA LEU A 110 -11.40 7.39 -13.84
C LEU A 110 -11.05 5.97 -13.34
N ASN A 111 -11.51 5.61 -12.15
CA ASN A 111 -11.24 4.30 -11.55
C ASN A 111 -11.80 3.15 -12.40
N GLN A 112 -13.01 3.31 -12.96
CA GLN A 112 -13.61 2.32 -13.86
C GLN A 112 -12.80 2.16 -15.15
N GLN A 113 -12.35 3.28 -15.73
CA GLN A 113 -11.54 3.25 -16.94
C GLN A 113 -10.18 2.60 -16.68
N VAL A 114 -9.51 2.93 -15.57
CA VAL A 114 -8.27 2.31 -15.15
C VAL A 114 -8.44 0.79 -15.05
N ALA A 115 -9.42 0.31 -14.28
CA ALA A 115 -9.64 -1.13 -14.11
C ALA A 115 -9.93 -1.86 -15.44
N MET A 116 -10.67 -1.23 -16.34
CA MET A 116 -10.94 -1.78 -17.68
C MET A 116 -9.68 -1.84 -18.54
N LEU A 117 -8.89 -0.77 -18.57
CA LEU A 117 -7.64 -0.72 -19.35
C LEU A 117 -6.58 -1.68 -18.78
N GLU A 118 -6.47 -1.79 -17.45
CA GLU A 118 -5.60 -2.77 -16.81
C GLU A 118 -5.99 -4.19 -17.23
N ALA A 119 -7.27 -4.54 -17.17
CA ALA A 119 -7.75 -5.86 -17.59
C ALA A 119 -7.49 -6.11 -19.09
N GLU A 120 -7.70 -5.11 -19.95
CA GLU A 120 -7.42 -5.21 -21.38
C GLU A 120 -5.94 -5.44 -21.66
N GLU A 121 -5.03 -4.67 -21.04
CA GLU A 121 -3.59 -4.85 -21.22
C GLU A 121 -3.10 -6.17 -20.66
N LEU A 122 -3.59 -6.59 -19.49
CA LEU A 122 -3.26 -7.92 -18.94
C LEU A 122 -3.68 -9.04 -19.88
N ASN A 123 -4.88 -8.97 -20.46
CA ASN A 123 -5.33 -9.96 -21.45
C ASN A 123 -4.44 -9.96 -22.70
N LYS A 124 -4.09 -8.79 -23.23
CA LYS A 124 -3.15 -8.67 -24.36
C LYS A 124 -1.79 -9.29 -24.05
N LEU A 125 -1.25 -9.07 -22.84
CA LEU A 125 0.01 -9.66 -22.42
C LEU A 125 -0.06 -11.19 -22.37
N ILE A 126 -1.17 -11.74 -21.89
CA ILE A 126 -1.39 -13.19 -21.82
C ILE A 126 -1.55 -13.78 -23.23
N GLU A 127 -2.37 -13.17 -24.08
CA GLU A 127 -2.63 -13.64 -25.45
C GLU A 127 -1.40 -13.52 -26.36
N GLY A 128 -0.61 -12.46 -26.18
CA GLY A 128 0.62 -12.22 -26.92
C GLY A 128 1.80 -13.07 -26.45
N MET A 129 1.61 -13.92 -25.44
CA MET A 129 2.69 -14.72 -24.90
C MET A 129 2.92 -15.99 -25.73
N GLU A 130 3.98 -15.99 -26.55
CA GLU A 130 4.34 -17.13 -27.40
C GLU A 130 5.07 -18.25 -26.63
N ASP A 131 5.75 -17.88 -25.53
CA ASP A 131 6.56 -18.80 -24.74
C ASP A 131 5.79 -19.51 -23.64
N LYS A 132 6.25 -20.70 -23.25
CA LYS A 132 5.67 -21.45 -22.13
C LYS A 132 6.03 -20.78 -20.80
N ILE A 133 5.02 -20.52 -19.96
CA ILE A 133 5.24 -20.24 -18.54
C ILE A 133 5.48 -21.54 -17.79
N GLU A 134 6.63 -21.62 -17.13
CA GLU A 134 6.91 -22.71 -16.19
C GLU A 134 6.43 -22.34 -14.78
N ILE A 135 5.69 -23.26 -14.16
CA ILE A 135 5.27 -23.18 -12.76
C ILE A 135 6.03 -24.25 -11.97
N THR A 136 6.66 -23.83 -10.88
CA THR A 136 7.45 -24.71 -10.02
C THR A 136 6.56 -25.53 -9.09
N LYS A 137 7.10 -26.64 -8.58
CA LYS A 137 6.41 -27.44 -7.55
C LYS A 137 6.12 -26.63 -6.27
N LYS A 138 7.00 -25.69 -5.88
CA LYS A 138 6.81 -24.80 -4.72
C LYS A 138 5.57 -23.93 -4.91
N GLU A 139 5.39 -23.37 -6.11
CA GLU A 139 4.24 -22.53 -6.46
C GLU A 139 2.91 -23.32 -6.51
N VAL A 140 2.93 -24.56 -7.03
CA VAL A 140 1.74 -25.45 -7.00
C VAL A 140 1.35 -25.82 -5.57
N LEU A 141 2.33 -26.10 -4.70
CA LEU A 141 2.05 -26.39 -3.30
C LEU A 141 1.56 -25.15 -2.55
N PHE A 142 2.14 -23.97 -2.85
CA PHE A 142 1.72 -22.70 -2.28
C PHE A 142 0.27 -22.36 -2.60
N SER A 143 -0.17 -22.61 -3.85
CA SER A 143 -1.57 -22.40 -4.22
C SER A 143 -2.53 -23.36 -3.52
N LYS A 144 -2.03 -24.45 -2.92
CA LYS A 144 -2.86 -25.53 -2.35
C LYS A 144 -3.88 -26.10 -3.35
N GLY A 145 -3.58 -26.00 -4.65
CA GLY A 145 -4.48 -26.38 -5.73
C GLY A 145 -5.58 -25.37 -6.06
N ASP A 146 -5.55 -24.17 -5.47
CA ASP A 146 -6.46 -23.08 -5.81
C ASP A 146 -6.14 -22.53 -7.21
N ALA A 147 -7.13 -22.62 -8.11
CA ALA A 147 -6.98 -22.21 -9.49
C ALA A 147 -6.82 -20.70 -9.65
N GLU A 148 -7.44 -19.88 -8.80
CA GLU A 148 -7.34 -18.42 -8.86
C GLU A 148 -5.97 -17.95 -8.36
N VAL A 149 -5.43 -18.61 -7.33
CA VAL A 149 -4.05 -18.36 -6.88
C VAL A 149 -3.05 -18.72 -7.98
N LEU A 150 -3.24 -19.86 -8.65
CA LEU A 150 -2.39 -20.26 -9.78
C LEU A 150 -2.48 -19.29 -10.96
N LYS A 151 -3.67 -18.82 -11.32
CA LYS A 151 -3.85 -17.79 -12.37
C LYS A 151 -3.08 -16.52 -12.03
N THR A 152 -3.18 -16.06 -10.78
CA THR A 152 -2.48 -14.85 -10.32
C THR A 152 -0.96 -15.01 -10.44
N LEU A 153 -0.42 -16.17 -10.04
CA LEU A 153 1.00 -16.48 -10.19
C LEU A 153 1.45 -16.51 -11.65
N ILE A 154 0.65 -17.10 -12.54
CA ILE A 154 0.94 -17.13 -13.98
C ILE A 154 0.97 -15.70 -14.53
N VAL A 155 -0.07 -14.90 -14.26
CA VAL A 155 -0.15 -13.50 -14.70
C VAL A 155 1.08 -12.70 -14.23
N GLY A 156 1.47 -12.83 -12.95
CA GLY A 156 2.67 -12.17 -12.44
C GLY A 156 3.96 -12.58 -13.16
N LYS A 157 4.09 -13.85 -13.57
CA LYS A 157 5.22 -14.30 -14.39
C LYS A 157 5.19 -13.72 -15.81
N VAL A 158 4.01 -13.64 -16.44
CA VAL A 158 3.86 -12.99 -17.76
C VAL A 158 4.32 -11.53 -17.69
N ILE A 159 3.85 -10.78 -16.68
CA ILE A 159 4.24 -9.38 -16.47
C ILE A 159 5.75 -9.27 -16.23
N SER A 160 6.31 -10.13 -15.35
CA SER A 160 7.76 -10.13 -15.07
C SER A 160 8.59 -10.34 -16.33
N LYS A 161 8.15 -11.26 -17.19
CA LYS A 161 8.83 -11.51 -18.46
C LYS A 161 8.75 -10.29 -19.37
N LYS A 162 7.57 -9.69 -19.50
CA LYS A 162 7.39 -8.49 -20.33
C LYS A 162 8.25 -7.32 -19.85
N ILE A 163 8.32 -7.09 -18.53
CA ILE A 163 9.21 -6.09 -17.92
C ILE A 163 10.67 -6.31 -18.35
N ALA A 164 11.13 -7.56 -18.34
CA ALA A 164 12.50 -7.91 -18.73
C ALA A 164 12.73 -7.71 -20.24
N ASP A 165 11.79 -8.16 -21.08
CA ASP A 165 11.86 -8.04 -22.54
C ASP A 165 11.89 -6.56 -22.98
N ASP A 166 11.09 -5.70 -22.32
CA ASP A 166 11.03 -4.27 -22.59
C ASP A 166 12.21 -3.49 -21.97
N LYS A 167 13.10 -4.18 -21.23
CA LYS A 167 14.17 -3.58 -20.43
C LYS A 167 13.67 -2.42 -19.58
N PHE A 168 12.46 -2.59 -19.03
CA PHE A 168 11.71 -1.51 -18.41
C PHE A 168 12.48 -0.89 -17.23
N GLU A 169 13.17 -1.73 -16.46
CA GLU A 169 14.01 -1.31 -15.32
C GLU A 169 15.31 -0.60 -15.74
N GLU A 170 15.74 -0.70 -17.00
CA GLU A 170 16.95 -0.03 -17.49
C GLU A 170 16.69 1.44 -17.86
N GLN A 171 15.42 1.82 -18.04
CA GLN A 171 15.01 3.18 -18.40
C GLN A 171 15.20 4.13 -17.22
N GLU A 172 15.85 5.27 -17.46
CA GLU A 172 16.30 6.18 -16.38
C GLU A 172 15.16 6.71 -15.51
N GLN A 173 14.02 7.07 -16.12
CA GLN A 173 12.85 7.54 -15.38
C GLN A 173 12.29 6.44 -14.48
N ASN A 174 12.14 5.22 -15.00
CA ASN A 174 11.58 4.10 -14.25
C ASN A 174 12.49 3.66 -13.10
N LYS A 175 13.81 3.81 -13.22
CA LYS A 175 14.73 3.49 -12.10
C LYS A 175 14.44 4.32 -10.86
N LYS A 176 14.28 5.63 -11.03
CA LYS A 176 13.96 6.54 -9.92
C LYS A 176 12.61 6.19 -9.30
N ASP A 177 11.60 5.99 -10.14
CA ASP A 177 10.25 5.64 -9.68
C ASP A 177 10.22 4.27 -8.96
N LEU A 178 10.95 3.28 -9.48
CA LEU A 178 11.09 1.96 -8.85
C LEU A 178 11.88 2.00 -7.54
N GLU A 179 12.86 2.90 -7.40
CA GLU A 179 13.56 3.13 -6.13
C GLU A 179 12.60 3.70 -5.08
N VAL A 180 11.78 4.69 -5.45
CA VAL A 180 10.73 5.24 -4.57
C VAL A 180 9.73 4.16 -4.18
N ILE A 181 9.27 3.33 -5.12
CA ILE A 181 8.39 2.19 -4.84
C ILE A 181 9.05 1.22 -3.87
N ARG A 182 10.32 0.88 -4.09
CA ARG A 182 11.08 -0.03 -3.21
C ARG A 182 11.20 0.55 -1.81
N ASP A 183 11.49 1.83 -1.67
CA ASP A 183 11.61 2.51 -0.39
C ASP A 183 10.27 2.54 0.37
N ASN A 184 9.15 2.75 -0.33
CA ASN A 184 7.82 2.64 0.26
C ASN A 184 7.50 1.22 0.73
N VAL A 185 7.89 0.19 -0.05
CA VAL A 185 7.75 -1.21 0.38
C VAL A 185 8.61 -1.49 1.59
N TYR A 186 9.83 -0.96 1.68
CA TYR A 186 10.70 -1.08 2.86
C TYR A 186 10.03 -0.53 4.12
N ILE A 187 9.53 0.71 4.04
CA ILE A 187 8.86 1.38 5.15
C ILE A 187 7.69 0.53 5.64
N ASN A 188 6.78 0.16 4.74
CA ASN A 188 5.57 -0.58 5.13
C ASN A 188 5.90 -1.99 5.65
N TYR A 189 6.76 -2.72 4.94
CA TYR A 189 7.14 -4.07 5.32
C TYR A 189 7.81 -4.12 6.69
N TYR A 190 8.74 -3.21 6.97
CA TYR A 190 9.40 -3.12 8.26
C TYR A 190 8.41 -2.83 9.40
N LEU A 191 7.55 -1.82 9.24
CA LEU A 191 6.54 -1.49 10.25
C LEU A 191 5.59 -2.67 10.50
N ASP A 192 5.07 -3.29 9.44
CA ASP A 192 4.17 -4.42 9.56
C ASP A 192 4.85 -5.64 10.18
N LEU A 193 6.12 -5.89 9.87
CA LEU A 193 6.90 -6.97 10.45
C LEU A 193 7.09 -6.80 11.96
N GLU A 194 7.49 -5.61 12.40
CA GLU A 194 7.68 -5.32 13.83
C GLU A 194 6.36 -5.41 14.60
N VAL A 195 5.27 -4.87 14.03
CA VAL A 195 3.93 -5.00 14.60
C VAL A 195 3.52 -6.46 14.71
N ARG A 196 3.68 -7.27 13.64
CA ARG A 196 3.35 -8.70 13.66
C ARG A 196 4.13 -9.50 14.70
N LYS A 197 5.36 -9.09 15.05
CA LYS A 197 6.18 -9.74 16.09
C LYS A 197 5.67 -9.46 17.50
N ASN A 198 5.12 -8.26 17.72
CA ASN A 198 4.77 -7.78 19.05
C ASN A 198 3.27 -7.96 19.39
N VAL A 199 2.39 -7.96 18.38
CA VAL A 199 0.94 -8.07 18.59
C VAL A 199 0.51 -9.52 18.79
N LYS A 200 -0.18 -9.78 19.89
CA LYS A 200 -0.81 -11.07 20.21
C LYS A 200 -2.19 -10.85 20.78
N VAL A 201 -3.12 -11.75 20.47
CA VAL A 201 -4.46 -11.82 21.07
C VAL A 201 -4.64 -13.25 21.57
N THR A 202 -5.01 -13.40 22.84
CA THR A 202 -5.23 -14.70 23.46
C THR A 202 -6.69 -15.11 23.37
N GLN A 203 -6.95 -16.42 23.44
CA GLN A 203 -8.32 -16.94 23.48
C GLN A 203 -9.07 -16.50 24.74
N GLU A 204 -8.36 -16.35 25.86
CA GLU A 204 -8.92 -15.93 27.15
C GLU A 204 -9.50 -14.50 27.05
N GLU A 205 -8.75 -13.57 26.46
CA GLU A 205 -9.21 -12.20 26.23
C GLU A 205 -10.46 -12.15 25.35
N VAL A 206 -10.49 -12.95 24.28
CA VAL A 206 -11.65 -13.03 23.38
C VAL A 206 -12.86 -13.60 24.11
N ALA A 207 -12.67 -14.64 24.92
CA ALA A 207 -13.72 -15.27 25.69
C ALA A 207 -14.29 -14.31 26.75
N GLU A 208 -13.45 -13.55 27.44
CA GLU A 208 -13.88 -12.58 28.45
C GLU A 208 -14.76 -11.48 27.83
N ILE A 209 -14.35 -10.90 26.70
CA ILE A 209 -15.16 -9.91 25.98
C ILE A 209 -16.47 -10.53 25.50
N TYR A 210 -16.42 -11.73 24.93
CA TYR A 210 -17.63 -12.43 24.51
C TYR A 210 -18.61 -12.61 25.68
N GLU A 211 -18.15 -13.09 26.83
CA GLU A 211 -19.00 -13.31 27.99
C GLU A 211 -19.62 -12.01 28.53
N ASN A 212 -18.86 -10.91 28.50
CA ASN A 212 -19.31 -9.58 28.93
C ASN A 212 -20.29 -8.94 27.93
N GLU A 213 -20.18 -9.24 26.64
CA GLU A 213 -20.94 -8.59 25.57
C GLU A 213 -22.02 -9.47 24.96
N LYS A 214 -22.08 -10.77 25.26
CA LYS A 214 -23.00 -11.73 24.61
C LYS A 214 -24.47 -11.32 24.65
N ALA A 215 -24.91 -10.62 25.69
CA ALA A 215 -26.27 -10.10 25.80
C ALA A 215 -26.62 -9.04 24.74
N LYS A 216 -25.60 -8.38 24.15
CA LYS A 216 -25.72 -7.33 23.12
C LYS A 216 -25.55 -7.87 21.69
N LEU A 217 -25.11 -9.12 21.54
CA LEU A 217 -24.73 -9.69 20.23
C LEU A 217 -25.93 -10.14 19.36
N GLY A 218 -27.16 -10.06 19.88
CA GLY A 218 -28.37 -10.39 19.13
C GLY A 218 -28.33 -11.78 18.49
N ASN A 219 -28.43 -11.84 17.16
CA ASN A 219 -28.47 -13.09 16.39
C ASN A 219 -27.09 -13.57 15.88
N VAL A 220 -25.99 -12.95 16.30
CA VAL A 220 -24.64 -13.37 15.89
C VAL A 220 -24.28 -14.71 16.53
N THR A 221 -23.79 -15.66 15.75
CA THR A 221 -23.37 -16.96 16.28
C THR A 221 -22.13 -16.81 17.17
N PRO A 222 -21.94 -17.67 18.19
CA PRO A 222 -20.75 -17.60 19.04
C PRO A 222 -19.46 -17.62 18.22
N ASN A 223 -19.31 -18.51 17.24
CA ASN A 223 -18.09 -18.57 16.42
C ASN A 223 -17.84 -17.26 15.65
N SER A 224 -18.88 -16.66 15.06
CA SER A 224 -18.73 -15.38 14.36
C SER A 224 -18.38 -14.25 15.33
N ALA A 225 -18.99 -14.23 16.52
CA ALA A 225 -18.67 -13.24 17.55
C ALA A 225 -17.21 -13.34 18.02
N TYR A 226 -16.72 -14.55 18.33
CA TYR A 226 -15.33 -14.77 18.71
C TYR A 226 -14.35 -14.30 17.63
N GLN A 227 -14.63 -14.59 16.36
CA GLN A 227 -13.80 -14.11 15.25
C GLN A 227 -13.82 -12.58 15.13
N GLN A 228 -14.99 -11.95 15.24
CA GLN A 228 -15.11 -10.49 15.18
C GLN A 228 -14.37 -9.81 16.33
N ILE A 229 -14.52 -10.32 17.56
CA ILE A 229 -13.81 -9.82 18.74
C ILE A 229 -12.30 -9.98 18.57
N ALA A 230 -11.83 -11.17 18.16
CA ALA A 230 -10.42 -11.43 17.94
C ALA A 230 -9.81 -10.49 16.89
N ASN A 231 -10.50 -10.31 15.75
CA ASN A 231 -10.06 -9.41 14.69
C ASN A 231 -10.06 -7.95 15.14
N SER A 232 -11.08 -7.51 15.89
CA SER A 232 -11.13 -6.14 16.41
C SER A 232 -9.99 -5.86 17.39
N LEU A 233 -9.74 -6.79 18.33
CA LEU A 233 -8.61 -6.69 19.25
C LEU A 233 -7.27 -6.66 18.52
N LEU A 234 -7.08 -7.56 17.55
CA LEU A 234 -5.86 -7.65 16.77
C LEU A 234 -5.60 -6.34 16.02
N ASN A 235 -6.61 -5.81 15.34
CA ASN A 235 -6.51 -4.57 14.58
C ASN A 235 -6.21 -3.38 15.48
N ASN A 236 -6.90 -3.24 16.62
CA ASN A 236 -6.66 -2.14 17.55
C ASN A 236 -5.23 -2.17 18.10
N ARG A 237 -4.74 -3.35 18.51
CA ARG A 237 -3.36 -3.52 18.98
C ARG A 237 -2.34 -3.27 17.89
N ALA A 238 -2.62 -3.69 16.65
CA ALA A 238 -1.73 -3.44 15.52
C ALA A 238 -1.60 -1.94 15.23
N VAL A 239 -2.69 -1.18 15.29
CA VAL A 239 -2.66 0.28 15.13
C VAL A 239 -1.88 0.94 16.27
N GLU A 240 -2.13 0.54 17.52
CA GLU A 240 -1.42 1.07 18.68
C GLU A 240 0.09 0.80 18.61
N GLU A 241 0.48 -0.44 18.35
CA GLU A 241 1.89 -0.84 18.23
C GLU A 241 2.58 -0.12 17.08
N ARG A 242 1.90 0.04 15.93
CA ARG A 242 2.44 0.81 14.80
C ARG A 242 2.70 2.26 15.19
N ASN A 243 1.74 2.90 15.87
CA ASN A 243 1.87 4.28 16.32
C ASN A 243 2.99 4.43 17.36
N ASN A 244 3.11 3.50 18.30
CA ASN A 244 4.18 3.49 19.30
C ASN A 244 5.56 3.38 18.64
N LEU A 245 5.70 2.48 17.66
CA LEU A 245 6.94 2.32 16.90
C LEU A 245 7.30 3.61 16.12
N ILE A 246 6.33 4.22 15.44
CA ILE A 246 6.56 5.46 14.70
C ILE A 246 6.93 6.61 15.66
N ASN A 247 6.22 6.76 16.78
CA ASN A 247 6.50 7.79 17.78
C ASN A 247 7.91 7.64 18.37
N LYS A 248 8.33 6.39 18.65
CA LYS A 248 9.69 6.12 19.09
C LYS A 248 10.73 6.55 18.05
N ILE A 249 10.50 6.27 16.77
CA ILE A 249 11.40 6.71 15.69
C ILE A 249 11.42 8.25 15.58
N ILE A 250 10.27 8.90 15.74
CA ILE A 250 10.15 10.37 15.78
C ILE A 250 11.01 10.95 16.90
N GLU A 251 10.95 10.37 18.10
CA GLU A 251 11.76 10.76 19.26
C GLU A 251 13.26 10.51 19.02
N ASP A 252 13.62 9.30 18.57
CA ASP A 252 15.01 8.87 18.34
C ASP A 252 15.74 9.75 17.30
N TYR A 253 15.01 10.23 16.28
CA TYR A 253 15.54 11.13 15.25
C TYR A 253 15.25 12.61 15.50
N LYS A 254 14.60 12.97 16.62
CA LYS A 254 14.21 14.34 16.98
C LYS A 254 13.50 15.07 15.84
N ILE A 255 12.56 14.39 15.18
CA ILE A 255 11.91 14.90 13.97
C ILE A 255 11.22 16.24 14.20
N ASP A 256 10.64 16.46 15.38
CA ASP A 256 10.01 17.74 15.74
C ASP A 256 11.00 18.90 15.83
N GLU A 257 12.26 18.64 16.19
CA GLU A 257 13.31 19.66 16.21
C GLU A 257 13.79 19.93 14.79
N VAL A 258 14.05 18.88 14.01
CA VAL A 258 14.49 19.00 12.61
C VAL A 258 13.44 19.71 11.75
N ALA A 259 12.16 19.41 11.93
CA ALA A 259 11.08 20.04 11.17
C ALA A 259 10.96 21.56 11.45
N LYS A 260 11.27 22.02 12.67
CA LYS A 260 11.26 23.45 13.00
C LYS A 260 12.31 24.25 12.23
N GLU A 261 13.47 23.65 11.94
CA GLU A 261 14.51 24.30 11.12
C GLU A 261 13.97 24.70 9.73
N TYR A 262 12.98 23.97 9.21
CA TYR A 262 12.35 24.26 7.92
C TYR A 262 11.26 25.34 8.03
N ALA A 263 10.50 25.36 9.12
CA ALA A 263 9.48 26.38 9.38
C ALA A 263 10.08 27.76 9.67
N GLU A 264 11.29 27.81 10.25
CA GLU A 264 12.01 29.06 10.55
C GLU A 264 12.78 29.61 9.33
N ALA A 265 12.92 28.83 8.26
CA ALA A 265 13.61 29.20 7.02
C ALA A 265 12.69 29.77 5.92
N GLU A 266 11.40 29.95 6.23
CA GLU A 266 10.38 30.63 5.41
C GLU A 266 10.30 32.13 5.74
#